data_AF-A0AAD4TAQ7-F1
#
_entry.id   AF-A0AAD4TAQ7-F1
#
_cell.length_a   1.000
_cell.length_b   1.000
_cell.length_c   1.000
_cell.angle_alpha   90.00
_cell.angle_beta   90.00
_cell.angle_gamma   90.00
#
_symmetry.space_group_name_H-M   'P 1'
#
loop_
_entity.id
_entity.type
_entity.pdbx_description
1 polymer ?
#
loop_
_entity_poly.entity_id
_entity_poly.type
_entity_poly.pdbx_seq_one_letter_code
_entity_poly.pdbx_strand_id
1 'polypeptide(L)'
;MVKFKIPEEHVLYKKIHEKHGHMATRKVIKFNDDMLLTCETSLLKIISAMENVRGSELSKALLERWEGSINDAESLEFNVKWLREGFNVLKNYWRSSFGIDKEVQTNAHALDAMHLYLSTREYKLNGLLLEVFWGKN
;
A
#
# COMPACT_ATOMS: atom_id res chain seq x y z
N MET A 1 1.77 14.82 -40.79
CA MET A 1 0.60 14.50 -39.95
C MET A 1 1.08 14.34 -38.52
N VAL A 2 0.84 15.34 -37.66
CA VAL A 2 1.29 15.29 -36.25
C VAL A 2 0.35 14.36 -35.48
N LYS A 3 0.87 13.25 -34.95
CA LYS A 3 0.11 12.39 -34.03
C LYS A 3 0.01 13.13 -32.68
N PHE A 4 -1.11 13.80 -32.44
CA PHE A 4 -1.44 14.29 -31.11
C PHE A 4 -1.59 13.08 -30.17
N LYS A 5 -0.68 12.93 -29.22
CA LYS A 5 -0.83 11.96 -28.13
C LYS A 5 -1.84 12.53 -27.15
N ILE A 6 -2.93 11.80 -26.92
CA ILE A 6 -3.89 12.12 -25.86
C ILE A 6 -3.20 11.83 -24.52
N PRO A 7 -3.19 12.78 -23.56
CA PRO A 7 -2.65 12.54 -22.22
C PRO A 7 -3.37 11.38 -21.52
N GLU A 8 -2.62 10.55 -20.79
CA GLU A 8 -3.17 9.40 -20.06
C GLU A 8 -4.26 9.81 -19.06
N GLU A 9 -4.09 10.99 -18.43
CA GLU A 9 -5.07 11.59 -17.51
C GLU A 9 -6.43 11.81 -18.17
N HIS A 10 -6.47 12.19 -19.46
CA HIS A 10 -7.72 12.38 -20.20
C HIS A 10 -8.42 11.05 -20.51
N VAL A 11 -7.65 10.00 -20.79
CA VAL A 11 -8.21 8.65 -21.00
C VAL A 11 -8.79 8.10 -19.69
N LEU A 12 -8.08 8.27 -18.59
CA LEU A 12 -8.54 7.88 -17.25
C LEU A 12 -9.80 8.65 -16.85
N TYR A 13 -9.79 9.97 -17.02
CA TYR A 13 -10.95 10.81 -16.74
C TYR A 13 -12.18 10.37 -17.52
N LYS A 14 -12.03 10.10 -18.83
CA LYS A 14 -13.14 9.63 -19.66
C LYS A 14 -13.73 8.31 -19.13
N LYS A 15 -12.89 7.34 -18.77
CA LYS A 15 -13.36 6.07 -18.19
C LYS A 15 -14.13 6.27 -16.89
N ILE A 16 -13.61 7.13 -16.01
CA ILE A 16 -14.29 7.45 -14.74
C ILE A 16 -15.62 8.12 -15.03
N HIS A 17 -15.64 9.11 -15.92
CA HIS A 17 -16.83 9.84 -16.29
C HIS A 17 -17.93 8.92 -16.83
N GLU A 18 -17.59 8.00 -17.73
CA GLU A 18 -18.53 7.04 -18.31
C GLU A 18 -19.14 6.11 -17.26
N LYS A 19 -18.38 5.75 -16.21
CA LYS A 19 -18.81 4.80 -15.19
C LYS A 19 -19.50 5.44 -13.98
N HIS A 20 -19.03 6.62 -13.59
CA HIS A 20 -19.38 7.25 -12.32
C HIS A 20 -19.95 8.68 -12.48
N GLY A 21 -19.95 9.24 -13.70
CA GLY A 21 -20.32 10.62 -13.97
C GLY A 21 -19.18 11.61 -13.69
N HIS A 22 -19.46 12.91 -13.83
CA HIS A 22 -18.47 13.96 -13.54
C HIS A 22 -18.05 13.92 -12.08
N MET A 23 -16.74 14.06 -11.86
CA MET A 23 -16.11 13.98 -10.55
C MET A 23 -16.23 15.32 -9.82
N ALA A 24 -15.72 16.41 -10.41
CA ALA A 24 -15.91 17.73 -9.85
C ALA A 24 -17.37 18.16 -9.86
N THR A 25 -17.77 18.83 -8.79
CA THR A 25 -19.06 19.51 -8.72
C THR A 25 -18.83 20.99 -8.39
N ARG A 26 -19.73 21.85 -8.88
CA ARG A 26 -19.70 23.30 -8.59
C ARG A 26 -20.50 23.66 -7.34
N LYS A 27 -20.79 22.69 -6.47
CA LYS A 27 -21.64 22.92 -5.29
C LYS A 27 -20.95 23.83 -4.29
N VAL A 28 -19.69 23.55 -3.98
CA VAL A 28 -18.84 24.34 -3.08
C VAL A 28 -18.04 25.39 -3.84
N ILE A 29 -17.35 24.99 -4.92
CA ILE A 29 -16.53 25.90 -5.75
C ILE A 29 -17.35 26.34 -6.96
N LYS A 30 -17.98 27.50 -6.85
CA LYS A 30 -18.94 27.96 -7.87
C LYS A 30 -18.27 28.58 -9.10
N PHE A 31 -17.22 29.38 -8.90
CA PHE A 31 -16.68 30.27 -9.93
C PHE A 31 -15.15 30.21 -10.11
N ASN A 32 -14.47 29.21 -9.53
CA ASN A 32 -13.02 29.06 -9.65
C ASN A 32 -12.68 27.76 -10.39
N ASP A 33 -12.58 27.89 -11.71
CA ASP A 33 -12.34 26.77 -12.63
C ASP A 33 -10.92 26.23 -12.51
N ASP A 34 -9.94 27.10 -12.26
CA ASP A 34 -8.54 26.71 -12.04
C ASP A 34 -8.40 25.83 -10.80
N MET A 35 -9.15 26.15 -9.74
CA MET A 35 -9.15 25.36 -8.51
C MET A 35 -9.84 24.00 -8.71
N LEU A 36 -10.97 23.96 -9.42
CA LEU A 36 -11.63 22.71 -9.80
C LEU A 36 -10.70 21.81 -10.62
N LEU A 37 -10.06 22.38 -11.65
CA LEU A 37 -9.14 21.66 -12.52
C LEU A 37 -7.92 21.13 -11.73
N THR A 38 -7.39 21.93 -10.80
CA THR A 38 -6.27 21.52 -9.95
C THR A 38 -6.65 20.34 -9.05
N CYS A 39 -7.83 20.40 -8.42
CA CYS A 39 -8.35 19.30 -7.61
C CYS A 39 -8.59 18.04 -8.44
N GLU A 40 -9.24 18.14 -9.60
CA GLU A 40 -9.46 16.99 -10.49
C GLU A 40 -8.15 16.37 -10.97
N THR A 41 -7.19 17.19 -11.38
CA THR A 41 -5.87 16.71 -11.85
C THR A 41 -5.12 16.00 -10.74
N SER A 42 -5.16 16.53 -9.51
CA SER A 42 -4.57 15.89 -8.33
C SER A 42 -5.22 14.53 -8.04
N LEU A 43 -6.55 14.46 -8.08
CA LEU A 43 -7.29 13.22 -7.86
C LEU A 43 -6.99 12.18 -8.95
N LEU A 44 -6.94 12.58 -10.22
CA LEU A 44 -6.59 11.67 -11.33
C LEU A 44 -5.19 11.06 -11.14
N LYS A 45 -4.22 11.83 -10.66
CA LYS A 45 -2.89 11.31 -10.33
C LYS A 45 -2.94 10.29 -9.19
N ILE A 46 -3.74 10.53 -8.17
CA ILE A 46 -3.94 9.60 -7.06
C ILE A 46 -4.62 8.32 -7.53
N ILE A 47 -5.67 8.42 -8.34
CA ILE A 47 -6.40 7.27 -8.89
C ILE A 47 -5.45 6.42 -9.75
N SER A 48 -4.70 7.07 -10.65
CA SER A 48 -3.69 6.38 -11.46
C SER A 48 -2.63 5.69 -10.59
N ALA A 49 -2.15 6.37 -9.54
CA ALA A 49 -1.20 5.77 -8.61
C ALA A 49 -1.80 4.57 -7.87
N MET A 50 -3.05 4.65 -7.41
CA MET A 50 -3.76 3.56 -6.74
C MET A 50 -3.97 2.34 -7.65
N GLU A 51 -4.22 2.55 -8.95
CA GLU A 51 -4.37 1.45 -9.91
C GLU A 51 -3.06 0.70 -10.19
N ASN A 52 -1.90 1.36 -10.02
CA ASN A 52 -0.60 0.84 -10.44
C ASN A 52 0.37 0.53 -9.29
N VAL A 53 0.07 0.98 -8.06
CA VAL A 53 0.95 0.79 -6.91
C VAL A 53 1.10 -0.68 -6.54
N ARG A 54 2.33 -1.11 -6.29
CA ARG A 54 2.58 -2.45 -5.75
C ARG A 54 2.31 -2.46 -4.24
N GLY A 55 1.84 -3.59 -3.71
CA GLY A 55 1.59 -3.72 -2.27
C GLY A 55 2.80 -3.37 -1.39
N SER A 56 4.02 -3.68 -1.85
CA SER A 56 5.28 -3.36 -1.18
C SER A 56 5.67 -1.88 -1.20
N GLU A 57 5.11 -1.10 -2.13
CA GLU A 57 5.35 0.34 -2.24
C GLU A 57 4.38 1.15 -1.37
N LEU A 58 3.32 0.50 -0.86
CA LEU A 58 2.40 1.11 0.07
C LEU A 58 3.07 1.33 1.42
N SER A 59 2.91 2.54 1.93
CA SER A 59 3.38 2.95 3.24
C SER A 59 2.28 3.71 3.97
N LYS A 60 2.38 3.77 5.30
CA LYS A 60 1.45 4.55 6.12
C LYS A 60 1.37 6.00 5.66
N ALA A 61 2.52 6.63 5.41
CA ALA A 61 2.59 8.03 4.97
C ALA A 61 1.94 8.26 3.59
N LEU A 62 2.11 7.32 2.65
CA LEU A 62 1.47 7.40 1.33
C LEU A 62 -0.06 7.29 1.46
N LEU A 63 -0.55 6.34 2.27
CA LEU A 63 -1.98 6.16 2.53
C LEU A 63 -2.59 7.38 3.22
N GLU A 64 -1.88 7.99 4.18
CA GLU A 64 -2.32 9.22 4.86
C GLU A 64 -2.39 10.41 3.89
N ARG A 65 -1.46 10.50 2.93
CA ARG A 65 -1.50 11.54 1.90
C ARG A 65 -2.72 11.37 0.99
N TRP A 66 -3.00 10.16 0.52
CA TRP A 66 -4.17 9.88 -0.31
C TRP A 66 -5.48 10.11 0.44
N GLU A 67 -5.54 9.69 1.71
CA GLU A 67 -6.67 9.96 2.60
C GLU A 67 -6.98 11.46 2.69
N GLY A 68 -5.95 12.30 2.89
CA GLY A 68 -6.10 13.75 2.94
C GLY A 68 -6.72 14.32 1.66
N SER A 69 -6.20 13.93 0.49
CA SER A 69 -6.75 14.42 -0.78
C SER A 69 -8.17 13.93 -1.07
N ILE A 70 -8.54 12.72 -0.64
CA ILE A 70 -9.91 12.21 -0.77
C ILE A 70 -10.84 12.97 0.20
N ASN A 71 -10.40 13.26 1.42
CA ASN A 71 -11.16 14.07 2.39
C ASN A 71 -11.43 15.48 1.86
N ASP A 72 -10.43 16.10 1.23
CA ASP A 72 -10.58 17.43 0.61
C ASP A 72 -11.64 17.38 -0.50
N ALA A 73 -11.58 16.36 -1.37
CA ALA A 73 -12.56 16.19 -2.45
C ALA A 73 -13.98 15.93 -1.93
N GLU A 74 -14.13 15.13 -0.87
CA GLU A 74 -15.43 14.90 -0.21
C GLU A 74 -15.97 16.20 0.41
N SER A 75 -15.09 17.00 1.02
CA SER A 75 -15.45 18.30 1.62
C SER A 75 -15.88 19.33 0.56
N LEU A 76 -15.39 19.19 -0.66
CA LEU A 76 -15.82 19.96 -1.83
C LEU A 76 -17.10 19.40 -2.48
N GLU A 77 -17.69 18.37 -1.89
CA GLU A 77 -18.85 17.63 -2.41
C GLU A 77 -18.63 17.08 -3.83
N PHE A 78 -17.40 16.65 -4.13
CA PHE A 78 -17.12 15.95 -5.37
C PHE A 78 -17.78 14.57 -5.36
N ASN A 79 -18.07 14.05 -6.54
CA ASN A 79 -18.61 12.70 -6.72
C ASN A 79 -17.50 11.65 -6.62
N VAL A 80 -16.99 11.44 -5.40
CA VAL A 80 -15.83 10.59 -5.11
C VAL A 80 -16.15 9.42 -4.18
N LYS A 81 -17.44 9.11 -3.95
CA LYS A 81 -17.83 8.00 -3.07
C LYS A 81 -17.24 6.65 -3.51
N TRP A 82 -17.21 6.39 -4.82
CA TRP A 82 -16.61 5.19 -5.39
C TRP A 82 -15.09 5.12 -5.15
N LEU A 83 -14.41 6.27 -5.15
CA LEU A 83 -12.98 6.38 -4.88
C LEU A 83 -12.69 6.09 -3.40
N ARG A 84 -13.50 6.63 -2.50
CA ARG A 84 -13.45 6.33 -1.06
C ARG A 84 -13.58 4.83 -0.79
N GLU A 85 -14.55 4.18 -1.42
CA GLU A 85 -14.76 2.73 -1.29
C GLU A 85 -13.54 1.94 -1.79
N GLY A 86 -13.04 2.26 -2.99
CA GLY A 86 -11.83 1.62 -3.53
C GLY A 86 -10.59 1.82 -2.66
N PHE A 87 -10.39 3.02 -2.15
CA PHE A 87 -9.29 3.34 -1.25
C PHE A 87 -9.38 2.56 0.07
N ASN A 88 -10.57 2.41 0.66
CA ASN A 88 -10.77 1.63 1.87
C ASN A 88 -10.43 0.14 1.67
N VAL A 89 -10.79 -0.43 0.52
CA VAL A 89 -10.41 -1.81 0.17
C VAL A 89 -8.89 -1.94 0.13
N LEU A 90 -8.20 -1.05 -0.58
CA LEU A 90 -6.74 -1.05 -0.69
C LEU A 90 -6.06 -0.89 0.68
N LYS A 91 -6.53 0.06 1.50
CA LYS A 91 -6.01 0.33 2.84
C LYS A 91 -6.17 -0.86 3.78
N ASN A 92 -7.30 -1.56 3.71
CA ASN A 92 -7.54 -2.75 4.51
C ASN A 92 -6.66 -3.91 4.08
N TYR A 93 -6.52 -4.12 2.77
CA TYR A 93 -5.62 -5.14 2.22
C TYR A 93 -4.16 -4.92 2.67
N TRP A 94 -3.68 -3.68 2.61
CA TRP A 94 -2.34 -3.33 3.07
C TRP A 94 -2.16 -3.60 4.57
N ARG A 95 -3.12 -3.21 5.41
CA ARG A 95 -3.07 -3.46 6.87
C ARG A 95 -3.02 -4.95 7.19
N SER A 96 -3.81 -5.76 6.49
CA SER A 96 -3.78 -7.22 6.64
C SER A 96 -2.44 -7.81 6.21
N SER A 97 -1.90 -7.37 5.07
CA SER A 97 -0.60 -7.82 4.56
C SER A 97 0.55 -7.46 5.52
N PHE A 98 0.54 -6.24 6.05
CA PHE A 98 1.53 -5.79 7.03
C PHE A 98 1.49 -6.62 8.34
N GLY A 99 0.30 -7.06 8.75
CA GLY A 99 0.15 -7.99 9.87
C GLY A 99 0.82 -9.34 9.61
N ILE A 100 0.63 -9.90 8.41
CA ILE A 100 1.24 -11.17 7.98
C ILE A 100 2.76 -11.04 7.95
N ASP A 101 3.31 -9.96 7.38
CA ASP A 101 4.76 -9.76 7.27
C ASP A 101 5.43 -9.74 8.66
N LYS A 102 4.78 -9.11 9.64
CA LYS A 102 5.27 -9.06 11.02
C LYS A 102 5.25 -10.43 11.71
N GLU A 103 4.20 -11.22 11.48
CA GLU A 103 4.09 -12.58 12.02
C GLU A 103 5.17 -13.48 11.42
N VAL A 104 5.35 -13.45 10.09
CA VAL A 104 6.39 -14.21 9.38
C VAL A 104 7.78 -13.85 9.89
N GLN A 105 8.06 -12.56 10.05
CA GLN A 105 9.35 -12.11 10.59
C GLN A 105 9.59 -12.60 12.03
N THR A 106 8.55 -12.57 12.87
CA THR A 106 8.64 -13.06 14.25
C THR A 106 8.90 -14.56 14.30
N ASN A 107 8.20 -15.33 13.47
CA ASN A 107 8.37 -16.77 13.37
C ASN A 107 9.75 -17.15 12.82
N ALA A 108 10.28 -16.39 11.86
CA ALA A 108 11.63 -16.59 11.33
C ALA A 108 12.68 -16.41 12.45
N HIS A 109 12.60 -15.33 13.23
CA HIS A 109 13.52 -15.13 14.36
C HIS A 109 13.41 -16.24 15.42
N ALA A 110 12.19 -16.73 15.70
CA ALA A 110 11.99 -17.84 16.63
C ALA A 110 12.62 -19.14 16.13
N LEU A 111 12.50 -19.43 14.83
CA LEU A 111 13.14 -20.59 14.21
C LEU A 111 14.67 -20.50 14.24
N ASP A 112 15.23 -19.32 13.93
CA ASP A 112 16.68 -19.09 13.99
C ASP A 112 17.23 -19.31 15.41
N ALA A 113 16.53 -18.79 16.41
CA ALA A 113 16.88 -18.98 17.82
C ALA A 113 16.82 -20.46 18.24
N MET A 114 15.80 -21.19 17.78
CA MET A 114 15.64 -22.61 18.07
C MET A 114 16.73 -23.45 17.39
N HIS A 115 17.08 -23.11 16.15
CA HIS A 115 18.17 -23.76 15.42
C HIS A 115 19.51 -23.58 16.16
N LEU A 116 19.83 -22.34 16.57
CA LEU A 116 21.04 -22.05 17.34
C LEU A 116 21.10 -22.83 18.66
N TYR A 117 19.98 -22.92 19.38
CA TYR A 117 19.89 -23.69 20.62
C TYR A 117 20.19 -25.18 20.40
N LEU A 118 19.57 -25.78 19.38
CA LEU A 118 19.75 -27.20 19.06
C LEU A 118 21.20 -27.50 18.64
N SER A 119 21.79 -26.69 17.75
CA SER A 119 23.20 -26.86 17.34
C SER A 119 24.17 -26.72 18.52
N THR A 120 23.91 -25.77 19.43
CA THR A 120 24.72 -25.60 20.64
C THR A 120 24.62 -26.82 21.56
N ARG A 121 23.41 -27.37 21.71
CA ARG A 121 23.17 -28.55 22.56
C ARG A 121 23.81 -29.80 21.96
N GLU A 122 23.72 -29.98 20.65
CA GLU A 122 24.37 -31.05 19.92
C GLU A 122 25.89 -30.99 20.08
N TYR A 123 26.50 -29.82 19.91
CA TYR A 123 27.94 -29.62 20.13
C TYR A 123 28.37 -30.02 21.55
N LYS A 124 27.61 -29.59 22.57
CA LYS A 124 27.89 -29.95 23.97
C LYS A 124 27.76 -31.44 24.22
N LEU A 125 26.72 -32.09 23.70
CA LEU A 125 26.52 -33.54 23.84
C LEU A 125 27.66 -34.32 23.18
N ASN A 126 28.07 -33.91 21.99
CA ASN A 126 29.18 -34.53 21.28
C ASN A 126 30.51 -34.37 22.05
N GLY A 127 30.75 -33.21 22.66
CA GLY A 127 31.89 -32.99 23.54
C GLY A 127 31.90 -33.93 24.75
N LEU A 128 30.77 -34.03 25.46
CA LEU A 128 30.63 -34.91 26.63
C LEU A 128 30.80 -36.39 26.26
N LEU A 129 30.27 -36.82 25.10
CA LEU A 129 30.47 -38.19 24.61
C LEU A 129 31.95 -38.47 24.37
N LEU A 130 32.67 -37.56 23.71
CA LEU A 130 34.11 -37.72 23.49
C LEU A 130 34.89 -37.81 24.81
N GLU A 131 34.58 -36.99 25.81
CA GLU A 131 35.21 -37.07 27.13
C GLU A 131 34.96 -38.42 27.81
N VAL A 132 33.75 -38.97 27.74
CA VAL A 132 33.41 -40.28 28.33
C VAL A 132 34.10 -41.43 27.60
N PHE A 133 34.17 -41.38 26.26
CA PHE A 133 34.77 -42.44 25.45
C PHE A 133 36.30 -42.43 25.50
N TRP A 134 36.94 -41.27 25.60
CA TRP A 134 38.40 -41.12 25.56
C TRP A 134 39.06 -40.87 26.93
N GLY A 135 38.31 -40.46 27.95
CA GLY A 135 38.79 -40.24 29.32
C GLY A 135 38.79 -41.47 30.23
N LYS A 136 38.51 -42.68 29.69
CA LYS A 136 38.49 -43.96 30.43
C LYS A 136 39.75 -44.83 30.26
N ASN A 137 40.89 -44.25 29.88
CA ASN A 137 42.19 -44.94 29.90
C ASN A 137 43.03 -44.51 31.11
#